data_AF-A0A3C1ZCL8-F1
#
_entry.id   AF-A0A3C1ZCL8-F1
#
_cell.length_a   1.000
_cell.length_b   1.000
_cell.length_c   1.000
_cell.angle_alpha   90.00
_cell.angle_beta   90.00
_cell.angle_gamma   90.00
#
_symmetry.space_group_name_H-M   'P 1'
#
loop_
_entity.id
_entity.type
_entity.pdbx_description
1 polymer ?
#
loop_
_entity_poly.entity_id
_entity_poly.type
_entity_poly.pdbx_seq_one_letter_code
_entity_poly.pdbx_strand_id
1 'polypeptide(L)'
;MKTKHILAVAAIVAGCGTSLACTNLLVGKNASADGAAMITYAADAHTIYGDLQYLPAADHAPGSMRSIDDWDTGLHHGEIPEVAHTYAVVGNMNEHQLTIAESTYGGRHELTDTTAGAIMDYGSLIYVTLQRARTAREAIQVMTDLVARYGYNSEGESFSIGDPNEIWVMDMIGKGGKEKGAVWVAVRIPDDCIAGHANQSRIYRFPLKDKENCIYSKDVISFARKMGYFNGKDADFEFSTAYAPSDFGSLRGCDARVWSYFNRFKSGMDAYLPFIRGKKGAEVMPLYVKPDRKISVRDLQEMMRDHFEGTPFDMTKDP
;
A
#
# COMPACT_ATOMS: atom_id res chain seq x y z
N MET A 1 -55.81 29.93 19.94
CA MET A 1 -54.46 30.48 20.25
C MET A 1 -53.44 29.59 19.56
N LYS A 2 -52.51 30.20 18.80
CA LYS A 2 -51.70 29.59 17.73
C LYS A 2 -50.72 28.52 18.25
N THR A 3 -50.82 27.29 17.73
CA THR A 3 -49.77 26.26 17.87
C THR A 3 -48.64 26.62 16.90
N LYS A 4 -47.51 27.10 17.42
CA LYS A 4 -46.31 27.39 16.62
C LYS A 4 -45.61 26.06 16.32
N HIS A 5 -45.64 25.63 15.07
CA HIS A 5 -44.71 24.61 14.58
C HIS A 5 -43.34 25.26 14.42
N ILE A 6 -42.39 24.87 15.28
CA ILE A 6 -40.97 25.20 15.09
C ILE A 6 -40.41 24.09 14.18
N LEU A 7 -40.17 24.42 12.91
CA LEU A 7 -39.33 23.59 12.04
C LEU A 7 -37.88 23.77 12.50
N ALA A 8 -37.29 22.71 13.07
CA ALA A 8 -35.86 22.62 13.26
C ALA A 8 -35.21 22.31 11.90
N VAL A 9 -34.56 23.31 11.30
CA VAL A 9 -33.67 23.09 10.15
C VAL A 9 -32.38 22.50 10.69
N ALA A 10 -32.22 21.18 10.56
CA ALA A 10 -30.93 20.54 10.76
C ALA A 10 -30.04 20.90 9.57
N ALA A 11 -29.15 21.86 9.76
CA ALA A 11 -28.07 22.12 8.81
C ALA A 11 -27.16 20.89 8.80
N ILE A 12 -27.23 20.09 7.73
CA ILE A 12 -26.23 19.09 7.43
C ILE A 12 -24.97 19.87 7.06
N VAL A 13 -24.08 20.07 8.03
CA VAL A 13 -22.70 20.43 7.75
C VAL A 13 -22.10 19.21 7.09
N ALA A 14 -22.11 19.19 5.77
CA ALA A 14 -21.26 18.28 5.00
C ALA A 14 -19.82 18.69 5.32
N GLY A 15 -19.23 18.03 6.32
CA GLY A 15 -17.82 18.17 6.61
C GLY A 15 -17.06 17.78 5.36
N CYS A 16 -16.28 18.72 4.81
CA CYS A 16 -15.30 18.42 3.79
C CYS A 16 -14.20 17.59 4.49
N GLY A 17 -14.39 16.27 4.50
CA GLY A 17 -13.38 15.35 5.01
C GLY A 17 -12.18 15.37 4.08
N THR A 18 -10.98 15.48 4.64
CA THR A 18 -9.75 15.22 3.91
C THR A 18 -9.74 13.74 3.53
N SER A 19 -9.90 13.41 2.24
CA SER A 19 -9.73 12.04 1.76
C SER A 19 -8.28 11.82 1.37
N LEU A 20 -7.57 10.98 2.12
CA LEU A 20 -6.33 10.36 1.66
C LEU A 20 -6.74 9.16 0.80
N ALA A 21 -6.49 9.22 -0.49
CA ALA A 21 -7.09 8.28 -1.45
C ALA A 21 -6.05 7.68 -2.43
N CYS A 22 -4.92 7.21 -1.92
CA CYS A 22 -3.90 6.59 -2.78
C CYS A 22 -4.44 5.36 -3.56
N THR A 23 -3.91 5.14 -4.76
CA THR A 23 -4.16 3.92 -5.56
C THR A 23 -2.94 3.56 -6.37
N ASN A 24 -2.54 2.29 -6.31
CA ASN A 24 -1.55 1.69 -7.19
C ASN A 24 -2.17 0.60 -8.05
N LEU A 25 -1.90 0.65 -9.35
CA LEU A 25 -2.23 -0.39 -10.31
C LEU A 25 -0.93 -0.99 -10.84
N LEU A 26 -0.87 -2.32 -10.87
CA LEU A 26 0.33 -3.09 -11.16
C LEU A 26 0.09 -4.01 -12.35
N VAL A 27 1.10 -4.13 -13.22
CA VAL A 27 1.10 -5.02 -14.38
C VAL A 27 2.43 -5.76 -14.43
N GLY A 28 2.39 -7.09 -14.30
CA GLY A 28 3.56 -7.93 -14.50
C GLY A 28 4.06 -7.87 -15.95
N LYS A 29 5.36 -8.10 -16.14
CA LYS A 29 6.03 -7.97 -17.45
C LYS A 29 5.46 -8.85 -18.57
N ASN A 30 4.87 -10.01 -18.25
CA ASN A 30 4.22 -10.87 -19.24
C ASN A 30 2.73 -10.51 -19.45
N ALA A 31 2.14 -9.74 -18.55
CA ALA A 31 0.81 -9.15 -18.71
C ALA A 31 0.82 -7.83 -19.49
N SER A 32 1.98 -7.19 -19.65
CA SER A 32 2.09 -5.94 -20.40
C SER A 32 2.20 -6.15 -21.92
N ALA A 33 1.80 -5.12 -22.66
CA ALA A 33 1.82 -5.10 -24.12
C ALA A 33 3.25 -5.10 -24.70
N ASP A 34 4.20 -4.50 -23.98
CA ASP A 34 5.57 -4.25 -24.42
C ASP A 34 6.65 -5.00 -23.62
N GLY A 35 6.26 -5.80 -22.63
CA GLY A 35 7.20 -6.55 -21.80
C GLY A 35 7.72 -5.80 -20.57
N ALA A 36 7.25 -4.57 -20.31
CA ALA A 36 7.62 -3.82 -19.12
C ALA A 36 6.83 -4.26 -17.89
N ALA A 37 7.48 -4.29 -16.72
CA ALA A 37 6.79 -4.24 -15.43
C ALA A 37 6.33 -2.79 -15.19
N MET A 38 5.07 -2.59 -14.79
CA MET A 38 4.50 -1.26 -14.59
C MET A 38 3.86 -1.10 -13.22
N ILE A 39 4.14 0.04 -12.58
CA ILE A 39 3.53 0.50 -11.33
C ILE A 39 2.98 1.89 -11.58
N THR A 40 1.70 2.11 -11.27
CA THR A 40 1.11 3.45 -11.19
C THR A 40 1.01 3.90 -9.74
N TYR A 41 0.90 5.21 -9.53
CA TYR A 41 0.68 5.79 -8.22
C TYR A 41 -0.17 7.06 -8.37
N ALA A 42 -1.38 7.04 -7.82
CA ALA A 42 -2.12 8.25 -7.47
C ALA A 42 -1.83 8.56 -6.00
N ALA A 43 -1.25 9.72 -5.75
CA ALA A 43 -1.00 10.27 -4.42
C ALA A 43 -2.04 11.36 -4.15
N ASP A 44 -3.22 10.96 -3.72
CA ASP A 44 -4.34 11.87 -3.55
C ASP A 44 -4.26 12.57 -2.19
N ALA A 45 -3.84 13.83 -2.21
CA ALA A 45 -3.76 14.68 -1.04
C ALA A 45 -4.32 16.08 -1.36
N HIS A 46 -5.15 16.60 -0.46
CA HIS A 46 -5.76 17.92 -0.63
C HIS A 46 -4.73 19.07 -0.54
N THR A 47 -3.63 18.87 0.20
CA THR A 47 -2.68 19.93 0.56
C THR A 47 -1.25 19.68 0.08
N ILE A 48 -0.97 18.53 -0.53
CA ILE A 48 0.36 18.16 -1.01
C ILE A 48 0.33 18.21 -2.54
N TYR A 49 1.14 19.11 -3.11
CA TYR A 49 1.28 19.23 -4.56
C TYR A 49 2.37 18.28 -5.03
N GLY A 50 2.14 17.58 -6.14
CA GLY A 50 3.13 16.66 -6.70
C GLY A 50 4.39 17.39 -7.14
N ASP A 51 5.53 16.98 -6.60
CA ASP A 51 6.85 17.35 -7.10
C ASP A 51 7.59 16.13 -7.65
N LEU A 52 8.62 16.39 -8.46
CA LEU A 52 9.53 15.35 -8.92
C LEU A 52 10.82 15.47 -8.11
N GLN A 53 10.94 14.64 -7.09
CA GLN A 53 12.14 14.57 -6.25
C GLN A 53 13.36 14.16 -7.08
N TYR A 54 14.50 14.81 -6.84
CA TYR A 54 15.78 14.36 -7.38
C TYR A 54 16.81 14.31 -6.26
N LEU A 55 17.27 13.09 -5.93
CA LEU A 55 18.39 12.87 -5.02
C LEU A 55 19.58 12.37 -5.84
N PRO A 56 20.70 13.11 -5.90
CA PRO A 56 21.87 12.66 -6.64
C PRO A 56 22.53 11.45 -5.95
N ALA A 57 23.21 10.62 -6.75
CA ALA A 57 24.13 9.62 -6.20
C ALA A 57 25.28 10.33 -5.47
N ALA A 58 25.77 9.74 -4.38
CA ALA A 58 26.80 10.34 -3.55
C ALA A 58 27.63 9.29 -2.81
N ASP A 59 28.91 9.59 -2.63
CA ASP A 59 29.80 8.87 -1.71
C ASP A 59 29.81 9.59 -0.35
N HIS A 60 29.82 8.82 0.72
CA HIS A 60 29.75 9.34 2.09
C HIS A 60 30.98 8.91 2.90
N ALA A 61 31.52 9.83 3.69
CA ALA A 61 32.66 9.55 4.55
C ALA A 61 32.28 8.53 5.65
N PRO A 62 33.21 7.67 6.12
CA PRO A 62 32.95 6.77 7.24
C PRO A 62 32.42 7.51 8.47
N GLY A 63 31.32 7.01 9.05
CA GLY A 63 30.68 7.61 10.22
C GLY A 63 29.69 8.74 9.91
N SER A 64 29.45 9.05 8.63
CA SER A 64 28.39 9.99 8.23
C SER A 64 27.02 9.50 8.72
N MET A 65 26.20 10.46 9.13
CA MET A 65 24.83 10.24 9.59
C MET A 65 23.85 10.89 8.62
N ARG A 66 22.65 10.31 8.55
CA ARG A 66 21.53 10.78 7.73
C ARG A 66 20.37 11.14 8.63
N SER A 67 19.87 12.36 8.48
CA SER A 67 18.61 12.81 9.08
C SER A 67 17.43 12.04 8.49
N ILE A 68 16.53 11.60 9.36
CA ILE A 68 15.23 11.03 9.01
C ILE A 68 14.18 12.04 9.43
N ASP A 69 13.55 12.63 8.42
CA ASP A 69 12.55 13.67 8.56
C ASP A 69 11.27 13.16 7.93
N ASP A 70 10.16 13.29 8.66
CA ASP A 70 8.84 12.87 8.23
C ASP A 70 8.50 13.44 6.85
N TRP A 71 8.06 12.58 5.94
CA TRP A 71 7.76 13.01 4.58
C TRP A 71 6.69 14.10 4.52
N ASP A 72 5.59 13.93 5.26
CA ASP A 72 4.41 14.79 5.14
C ASP A 72 4.56 16.08 5.94
N THR A 73 5.17 15.99 7.12
CA THR A 73 5.22 17.08 8.09
C THR A 73 6.59 17.76 8.18
N GLY A 74 7.65 17.13 7.67
CA GLY A 74 9.04 17.57 7.84
C GLY A 74 9.54 17.47 9.28
N LEU A 75 8.81 16.77 10.16
CA LEU A 75 9.21 16.58 11.55
C LEU A 75 10.44 15.68 11.63
N HIS A 76 11.47 16.14 12.33
CA HIS A 76 12.66 15.34 12.56
C HIS A 76 12.40 14.17 13.52
N HIS A 77 12.64 12.94 13.05
CA HIS A 77 12.46 11.70 13.81
C HIS A 77 13.78 11.17 14.41
N GLY A 78 14.92 11.50 13.80
CA GLY A 78 16.24 11.10 14.30
C GLY A 78 17.27 10.92 13.19
N GLU A 79 18.34 10.19 13.48
CA GLU A 79 19.41 9.95 12.51
C GLU A 79 19.78 8.46 12.41
N ILE A 80 20.16 8.02 11.21
CA ILE A 80 20.71 6.69 10.95
C ILE A 80 22.09 6.81 10.30
N PRO A 81 22.99 5.82 10.46
CA PRO A 81 24.25 5.79 9.71
C PRO A 81 24.00 5.79 8.20
N GLU A 82 24.83 6.54 7.48
CA GLU A 82 24.83 6.53 6.03
C GLU A 82 25.63 5.33 5.49
N VAL A 83 25.25 4.84 4.31
CA VAL A 83 26.05 3.84 3.59
C VAL A 83 27.17 4.53 2.82
N ALA A 84 28.23 3.78 2.46
CA ALA A 84 29.38 4.36 1.77
C ALA A 84 29.03 5.03 0.43
N HIS A 85 27.99 4.52 -0.27
CA HIS A 85 27.52 5.04 -1.54
C HIS A 85 25.99 4.94 -1.62
N THR A 86 25.34 6.03 -2.02
CA THR A 86 23.90 6.08 -2.29
C THR A 86 23.62 6.25 -3.77
N TYR A 87 22.61 5.57 -4.28
CA TYR A 87 22.17 5.66 -5.68
C TYR A 87 21.39 6.94 -5.99
N ALA A 88 21.38 7.34 -7.26
CA ALA A 88 20.55 8.45 -7.72
C ALA A 88 19.06 8.05 -7.77
N VAL A 89 18.17 8.96 -7.36
CA VAL A 89 16.71 8.79 -7.32
C VAL A 89 16.04 9.94 -8.08
N VAL A 90 15.09 9.61 -8.95
CA VAL A 90 14.22 10.53 -9.68
C VAL A 90 12.76 10.11 -9.44
N GLY A 91 12.00 10.95 -8.75
CA GLY A 91 10.68 10.58 -8.22
C GLY A 91 10.78 9.30 -7.39
N ASN A 92 9.86 8.37 -7.65
CA ASN A 92 9.80 7.09 -6.94
C ASN A 92 10.62 5.97 -7.61
N MET A 93 11.63 6.32 -8.44
CA MET A 93 12.49 5.38 -9.15
C MET A 93 13.97 5.74 -8.98
N ASN A 94 14.86 4.74 -8.91
CA ASN A 94 16.30 4.98 -8.88
C ASN A 94 17.00 4.65 -10.21
N GLU A 95 18.31 4.91 -10.29
CA GLU A 95 19.14 4.66 -11.48
C GLU A 95 19.24 3.18 -11.90
N HIS A 96 18.76 2.26 -11.07
CA HIS A 96 18.67 0.83 -11.36
C HIS A 96 17.29 0.39 -11.83
N GLN A 97 16.40 1.35 -12.13
CA GLN A 97 15.01 1.11 -12.52
C GLN A 97 14.17 0.42 -11.43
N LEU A 98 14.65 0.41 -10.18
CA LEU A 98 13.86 0.02 -9.02
C LEU A 98 12.87 1.15 -8.72
N THR A 99 11.60 0.78 -8.58
CA THR A 99 10.47 1.67 -8.29
C THR A 99 9.80 1.24 -6.98
N ILE A 100 9.47 2.20 -6.13
CA ILE A 100 8.70 1.98 -4.91
C ILE A 100 7.58 3.02 -4.80
N ALA A 101 6.34 2.58 -4.69
CA ALA A 101 5.17 3.42 -4.41
C ALA A 101 4.39 2.86 -3.22
N GLU A 102 3.41 3.61 -2.71
CA GLU A 102 2.64 3.20 -1.53
C GLU A 102 1.14 3.49 -1.65
N SER A 103 0.38 2.84 -0.78
CA SER A 103 -0.93 3.30 -0.35
C SER A 103 -1.15 3.02 1.14
N THR A 104 -1.38 4.08 1.92
CA THR A 104 -1.74 3.99 3.34
C THR A 104 -3.08 3.31 3.55
N TYR A 105 -3.10 2.18 4.24
CA TYR A 105 -4.35 1.51 4.66
C TYR A 105 -4.71 1.79 6.12
N GLY A 106 -3.81 2.40 6.91
CA GLY A 106 -4.02 2.74 8.31
C GLY A 106 -4.01 1.50 9.21
N GLY A 107 -5.08 0.71 9.14
CA GLY A 107 -5.27 -0.52 9.90
C GLY A 107 -5.62 -0.25 11.36
N ARG A 108 -5.04 -1.01 12.27
CA ARG A 108 -5.26 -0.83 13.72
C ARG A 108 -4.47 0.36 14.25
N HIS A 109 -5.14 1.47 14.56
CA HIS A 109 -4.49 2.70 15.05
C HIS A 109 -3.63 2.49 16.30
N GLU A 110 -3.95 1.50 17.16
CA GLU A 110 -3.12 1.20 18.33
C GLU A 110 -1.77 0.53 17.98
N LEU A 111 -1.49 0.29 16.70
CA LEU A 111 -0.24 -0.25 16.18
C LEU A 111 0.67 0.81 15.56
N THR A 112 0.21 2.06 15.44
CA THR A 112 1.05 3.19 15.06
C THR A 112 2.00 3.51 16.22
N ASP A 113 3.31 3.39 16.00
CA ASP A 113 4.32 3.63 17.01
C ASP A 113 4.83 5.07 16.93
N THR A 114 4.36 5.92 17.84
CA THR A 114 4.75 7.34 17.94
C THR A 114 5.82 7.58 19.01
N THR A 115 6.46 6.51 19.51
CA THR A 115 7.52 6.64 20.53
C THR A 115 8.81 7.14 19.90
N ALA A 116 9.64 7.83 20.69
CA ALA A 116 10.95 8.32 20.23
C ALA A 116 11.94 7.21 19.79
N GLY A 117 11.60 5.94 20.01
CA GLY A 117 12.40 4.79 19.58
C GLY A 117 12.09 4.29 18.16
N ALA A 118 11.05 4.83 17.52
CA ALA A 118 10.65 4.54 16.15
C ALA A 118 11.00 5.75 15.26
N ILE A 119 11.94 5.54 14.34
CA ILE A 119 12.56 6.61 13.55
C ILE A 119 12.07 6.59 12.10
N MET A 120 11.87 5.41 11.50
CA MET A 120 11.55 5.31 10.08
C MET A 120 10.06 5.60 9.84
N ASP A 121 9.72 6.75 9.27
CA ASP A 121 8.42 6.96 8.62
C ASP A 121 8.37 6.28 7.25
N TYR A 122 7.16 6.02 6.73
CA TYR A 122 6.95 5.29 5.48
C TYR A 122 7.60 5.99 4.27
N GLY A 123 7.57 7.31 4.21
CA GLY A 123 8.12 8.07 3.10
C GLY A 123 9.64 8.08 3.12
N SER A 124 10.26 8.36 4.27
CA SER A 124 11.71 8.19 4.44
C SER A 124 12.14 6.76 4.14
N LEU A 125 11.35 5.76 4.56
CA LEU A 125 11.64 4.36 4.28
C LEU A 125 11.72 4.09 2.77
N ILE A 126 10.83 4.68 1.96
CA ILE A 126 10.88 4.60 0.49
C ILE A 126 12.20 5.19 -0.05
N TYR A 127 12.54 6.43 0.30
CA TYR A 127 13.66 7.14 -0.35
C TYR A 127 15.02 6.65 0.13
N VAL A 128 15.14 6.34 1.41
CA VAL A 128 16.34 5.68 1.96
C VAL A 128 16.54 4.33 1.27
N THR A 129 15.47 3.58 1.00
CA THR A 129 15.56 2.29 0.31
C THR A 129 15.95 2.47 -1.15
N LEU A 130 15.33 3.38 -1.89
CA LEU A 130 15.67 3.67 -3.29
C LEU A 130 17.15 4.06 -3.44
N GLN A 131 17.72 4.78 -2.46
CA GLN A 131 19.14 5.11 -2.45
C GLN A 131 20.08 3.95 -2.06
N ARG A 132 19.55 2.83 -1.56
CA ARG A 132 20.36 1.72 -0.98
C ARG A 132 20.14 0.36 -1.63
N ALA A 133 19.14 0.20 -2.50
CA ALA A 133 18.81 -1.06 -3.16
C ALA A 133 18.83 -0.95 -4.70
N ARG A 134 19.10 -2.07 -5.39
CA ARG A 134 19.10 -2.13 -6.86
C ARG A 134 17.95 -2.94 -7.44
N THR A 135 17.40 -3.86 -6.65
CA THR A 135 16.34 -4.79 -7.08
C THR A 135 15.17 -4.76 -6.09
N ALA A 136 14.00 -5.25 -6.50
CA ALA A 136 12.81 -5.30 -5.67
C ALA A 136 13.03 -6.14 -4.40
N ARG A 137 13.76 -7.25 -4.53
CA ARG A 137 14.08 -8.12 -3.39
C ARG A 137 15.09 -7.49 -2.43
N GLU A 138 16.10 -6.79 -2.96
CA GLU A 138 17.00 -5.98 -2.12
C GLU A 138 16.24 -4.86 -1.40
N ALA A 139 15.28 -4.22 -2.06
CA ALA A 139 14.44 -3.19 -1.45
C ALA A 139 13.66 -3.73 -0.26
N ILE A 140 12.99 -4.88 -0.39
CA ILE A 140 12.28 -5.51 0.74
C ILE A 140 13.25 -5.80 1.90
N GLN A 141 14.45 -6.30 1.60
CA GLN A 141 15.46 -6.54 2.64
C GLN A 141 15.89 -5.24 3.34
N VAL A 142 16.19 -4.18 2.58
CA VAL A 142 16.60 -2.89 3.13
C VAL A 142 15.49 -2.29 3.98
N MET A 143 14.25 -2.24 3.48
CA MET A 143 13.10 -1.70 4.21
C MET A 143 12.92 -2.43 5.55
N THR A 144 12.92 -3.76 5.51
CA THR A 144 12.63 -4.57 6.69
C THR A 144 13.77 -4.55 7.71
N ASP A 145 15.03 -4.47 7.26
CA ASP A 145 16.18 -4.29 8.14
C ASP A 145 16.24 -2.90 8.78
N LEU A 146 15.84 -1.85 8.06
CA LEU A 146 15.76 -0.50 8.61
C LEU A 146 14.71 -0.43 9.70
N VAL A 147 13.51 -0.94 9.41
CA VAL A 147 12.40 -1.00 10.37
C VAL A 147 12.73 -1.85 11.59
N ALA A 148 13.39 -3.00 11.42
CA ALA A 148 13.80 -3.85 12.53
C ALA A 148 14.81 -3.14 13.46
N ARG A 149 15.75 -2.36 12.91
CA ARG A 149 16.81 -1.68 13.66
C ARG A 149 16.34 -0.38 14.31
N TYR A 150 15.62 0.43 13.55
CA TYR A 150 15.30 1.81 13.89
C TYR A 150 13.83 2.04 14.23
N GLY A 151 13.00 0.98 14.20
CA GLY A 151 11.56 1.08 14.42
C GLY A 151 10.81 1.65 13.21
N TYR A 152 9.48 1.68 13.30
CA TYR A 152 8.60 2.10 12.22
C TYR A 152 7.53 3.05 12.78
N ASN A 153 7.58 4.31 12.36
CA ASN A 153 6.76 5.41 12.85
C ASN A 153 5.74 5.82 11.80
N SER A 154 4.85 4.90 11.45
CA SER A 154 3.75 5.14 10.52
C SER A 154 2.60 4.19 10.80
N GLU A 155 1.44 4.51 10.23
CA GLU A 155 0.33 3.57 10.19
C GLU A 155 0.60 2.42 9.20
N GLY A 156 -0.40 1.59 8.95
CA GLY A 156 -0.30 0.48 8.01
C GLY A 156 -0.18 0.94 6.56
N GLU A 157 0.81 0.39 5.86
CA GLU A 157 1.18 0.76 4.48
C GLU A 157 1.25 -0.45 3.55
N SER A 158 0.72 -0.29 2.34
CA SER A 158 0.90 -1.23 1.22
C SER A 158 1.91 -0.66 0.24
N PHE A 159 3.10 -1.25 0.15
CA PHE A 159 4.14 -0.84 -0.79
C PHE A 159 4.08 -1.65 -2.09
N SER A 160 4.01 -0.96 -3.23
CA SER A 160 4.34 -1.54 -4.54
C SER A 160 5.84 -1.43 -4.76
N ILE A 161 6.52 -2.56 -4.91
CA ILE A 161 7.98 -2.59 -5.10
C ILE A 161 8.26 -3.35 -6.39
N GLY A 162 8.93 -2.74 -7.35
CA GLY A 162 9.20 -3.42 -8.63
C GLY A 162 10.48 -2.97 -9.31
N ASP A 163 11.01 -3.85 -10.14
CA ASP A 163 12.15 -3.60 -11.01
C ASP A 163 11.85 -4.19 -12.41
N PRO A 164 12.77 -4.17 -13.39
CA PRO A 164 12.49 -4.72 -14.72
C PRO A 164 12.09 -6.21 -14.74
N ASN A 165 12.34 -6.96 -13.67
CA ASN A 165 12.15 -8.41 -13.61
C ASN A 165 10.94 -8.86 -12.80
N GLU A 166 10.61 -8.20 -11.70
CA GLU A 166 9.56 -8.63 -10.77
C GLU A 166 8.82 -7.46 -10.10
N ILE A 167 7.58 -7.72 -9.67
CA ILE A 167 6.74 -6.81 -8.88
C ILE A 167 6.31 -7.53 -7.60
N TRP A 168 6.33 -6.79 -6.50
CA TRP A 168 5.93 -7.22 -5.17
C TRP A 168 4.91 -6.24 -4.58
N VAL A 169 3.94 -6.79 -3.85
CA VAL A 169 3.08 -6.03 -2.94
C VAL A 169 3.48 -6.40 -1.52
N MET A 170 3.78 -5.40 -0.70
CA MET A 170 4.18 -5.59 0.69
C MET A 170 3.26 -4.80 1.62
N ASP A 171 2.50 -5.50 2.45
CA ASP A 171 1.75 -4.87 3.54
C ASP A 171 2.61 -4.86 4.81
N MET A 172 2.75 -3.70 5.46
CA MET A 172 3.53 -3.48 6.67
C MET A 172 2.72 -2.66 7.68
N ILE A 173 2.75 -3.05 8.96
CA ILE A 173 2.19 -2.25 10.05
C ILE A 173 3.10 -2.30 11.28
N GLY A 174 3.17 -1.18 12.00
CA GLY A 174 3.91 -1.08 13.25
C GLY A 174 3.42 -2.03 14.34
N LYS A 175 4.08 -1.97 15.49
CA LYS A 175 3.71 -2.74 16.69
C LYS A 175 3.25 -1.85 17.85
N GLY A 176 3.01 -0.57 17.59
CA GLY A 176 2.41 0.40 18.51
C GLY A 176 3.18 0.63 19.79
N GLY A 177 4.52 0.72 19.70
CA GLY A 177 5.41 0.92 20.86
C GLY A 177 5.49 -0.28 21.81
N LYS A 178 4.77 -1.38 21.54
CA LYS A 178 4.76 -2.58 22.38
C LYS A 178 6.02 -3.42 22.18
N GLU A 179 6.54 -3.40 20.95
CA GLU A 179 7.79 -4.01 20.54
C GLU A 179 8.38 -3.15 19.42
N LYS A 180 9.71 -3.11 19.30
CA LYS A 180 10.35 -2.39 18.19
C LYS A 180 10.08 -3.07 16.85
N GLY A 181 9.86 -2.25 15.82
CA GLY A 181 9.73 -2.67 14.42
C GLY A 181 8.28 -2.82 13.97
N ALA A 182 8.09 -3.59 12.90
CA ALA A 182 6.80 -3.82 12.24
C ALA A 182 6.60 -5.31 11.98
N VAL A 183 5.35 -5.69 11.75
CA VAL A 183 4.99 -6.97 11.13
C VAL A 183 4.60 -6.72 9.68
N TRP A 184 4.98 -7.64 8.79
CA TRP A 184 4.81 -7.43 7.35
C TRP A 184 4.74 -8.74 6.58
N VAL A 185 4.12 -8.69 5.40
CA VAL A 185 4.08 -9.75 4.39
C VAL A 185 4.31 -9.11 3.02
N ALA A 186 5.23 -9.67 2.24
CA ALA A 186 5.44 -9.32 0.85
C ALA A 186 5.16 -10.52 -0.07
N VAL A 187 4.34 -10.31 -1.09
CA VAL A 187 3.93 -11.32 -2.07
C VAL A 187 4.35 -10.86 -3.47
N ARG A 188 5.03 -11.74 -4.21
CA ARG A 188 5.37 -11.53 -5.61
C ARG A 188 4.11 -11.65 -6.47
N ILE A 189 3.90 -10.67 -7.34
CA ILE A 189 2.85 -10.75 -8.35
C ILE A 189 3.37 -11.59 -9.52
N PRO A 190 2.64 -12.65 -9.95
CA PRO A 190 3.06 -13.42 -11.11
C PRO A 190 3.25 -12.55 -12.35
N ASP A 191 4.26 -12.87 -13.16
CA ASP A 191 4.65 -12.03 -14.29
C ASP A 191 3.51 -11.81 -15.30
N ASP A 192 2.56 -12.73 -15.41
CA ASP A 192 1.41 -12.67 -16.32
C ASP A 192 0.11 -12.20 -15.63
N CYS A 193 0.22 -11.63 -14.44
CA CYS A 193 -0.91 -11.11 -13.68
C CYS A 193 -0.87 -9.58 -13.54
N ILE A 194 -2.03 -9.05 -13.17
CA ILE A 194 -2.24 -7.68 -12.74
C ILE A 194 -2.64 -7.67 -11.27
N ALA A 195 -2.26 -6.63 -10.55
CA ALA A 195 -2.62 -6.45 -9.15
C ALA A 195 -2.96 -4.97 -8.90
N GLY A 196 -3.56 -4.69 -7.77
CA GLY A 196 -3.78 -3.31 -7.35
C GLY A 196 -4.02 -3.23 -5.86
N HIS A 197 -3.73 -2.08 -5.29
CA HIS A 197 -4.05 -1.78 -3.91
C HIS A 197 -4.40 -0.31 -3.78
N ALA A 198 -5.17 -0.05 -2.73
CA ALA A 198 -5.72 1.23 -2.36
C ALA A 198 -5.63 1.30 -0.82
N ASN A 199 -6.40 2.16 -0.17
CA ASN A 199 -6.34 2.37 1.28
C ASN A 199 -6.99 1.24 2.11
N GLN A 200 -6.68 -0.02 1.77
CA GLN A 200 -7.10 -1.25 2.46
C GLN A 200 -6.08 -2.34 2.14
N SER A 201 -5.49 -2.97 3.16
CA SER A 201 -4.62 -4.14 2.96
C SER A 201 -5.40 -5.26 2.29
N ARG A 202 -4.79 -5.90 1.28
CA ARG A 202 -5.42 -6.95 0.45
C ARG A 202 -4.73 -8.29 0.54
N ILE A 203 -3.63 -8.41 1.30
CA ILE A 203 -3.00 -9.70 1.56
C ILE A 203 -3.81 -10.41 2.65
N TYR A 204 -4.69 -11.33 2.25
CA TYR A 204 -5.41 -12.22 3.17
C TYR A 204 -4.53 -13.42 3.52
N ARG A 205 -4.85 -14.62 3.02
CA ARG A 205 -4.01 -15.81 3.17
C ARG A 205 -2.81 -15.71 2.24
N PHE A 206 -1.65 -16.14 2.72
CA PHE A 206 -0.40 -16.16 1.97
C PHE A 206 0.36 -17.48 2.18
N PRO A 207 1.19 -17.91 1.21
CA PRO A 207 1.87 -19.20 1.30
C PRO A 207 3.02 -19.16 2.30
N LEU A 208 2.94 -19.94 3.37
CA LEU A 208 3.97 -20.01 4.42
C LEU A 208 5.24 -20.76 4.02
N LYS A 209 5.21 -21.50 2.91
CA LYS A 209 6.29 -22.39 2.47
C LYS A 209 6.93 -21.99 1.14
N ASP A 210 6.33 -21.04 0.43
CA ASP A 210 6.84 -20.54 -0.85
C ASP A 210 7.70 -19.30 -0.61
N LYS A 211 8.97 -19.52 -0.26
CA LYS A 211 9.92 -18.44 0.01
C LYS A 211 10.34 -17.66 -1.24
N GLU A 212 10.05 -18.19 -2.43
CA GLU A 212 10.40 -17.54 -3.68
C GLU A 212 9.42 -16.41 -3.99
N ASN A 213 8.13 -16.66 -3.77
CA ASN A 213 7.03 -15.74 -4.07
C ASN A 213 6.38 -15.10 -2.84
N CYS A 214 6.76 -15.48 -1.62
CA CYS A 214 6.26 -14.88 -0.39
C CYS A 214 7.34 -14.82 0.70
N ILE A 215 7.58 -13.63 1.23
CA ILE A 215 8.48 -13.39 2.36
C ILE A 215 7.75 -12.54 3.39
N TYR A 216 7.96 -12.81 4.67
CA TYR A 216 7.19 -12.17 5.75
C TYR A 216 8.00 -12.12 7.04
N SER A 217 7.59 -11.25 7.97
CA SER A 217 8.25 -11.13 9.27
C SER A 217 8.07 -12.41 10.08
N LYS A 218 9.14 -12.87 10.75
CA LYS A 218 9.15 -14.17 11.47
C LYS A 218 8.05 -14.28 12.53
N ASP A 219 7.58 -13.14 13.02
CA ASP A 219 6.63 -13.00 14.11
C ASP A 219 5.23 -12.56 13.66
N VAL A 220 4.96 -12.47 12.36
CA VAL A 220 3.67 -11.97 11.82
C VAL A 220 2.45 -12.71 12.39
N ILE A 221 2.53 -14.02 12.63
CA ILE A 221 1.42 -14.78 13.22
C ILE A 221 1.45 -14.72 14.74
N SER A 222 2.63 -14.86 15.36
CA SER A 222 2.76 -14.88 16.82
C SER A 222 2.41 -13.53 17.45
N PHE A 223 2.73 -12.42 16.79
CA PHE A 223 2.35 -11.08 17.25
C PHE A 223 0.83 -10.91 17.19
N ALA A 224 0.16 -11.32 16.10
CA ALA A 224 -1.31 -11.27 16.01
C ALA A 224 -1.98 -12.06 17.15
N ARG A 225 -1.46 -13.25 17.49
CA ARG A 225 -1.95 -14.04 18.63
C ARG A 225 -1.74 -13.35 19.97
N LYS A 226 -0.53 -12.81 20.20
CA LYS A 226 -0.19 -12.06 21.43
C LYS A 226 -1.13 -10.87 21.64
N MET A 227 -1.52 -10.22 20.55
CA MET A 227 -2.44 -9.08 20.56
C MET A 227 -3.92 -9.48 20.58
N GLY A 228 -4.25 -10.77 20.49
CA GLY A 228 -5.63 -11.25 20.44
C GLY A 228 -6.34 -11.02 19.10
N TYR A 229 -5.62 -10.66 18.04
CA TYR A 229 -6.17 -10.41 16.71
C TYR A 229 -6.44 -11.67 15.91
N PHE A 230 -5.82 -12.79 16.29
CA PHE A 230 -5.98 -14.07 15.61
C PHE A 230 -5.93 -15.24 16.59
N ASN A 231 -6.84 -16.19 16.40
CA ASN A 231 -6.86 -17.50 17.04
C ASN A 231 -7.13 -18.57 15.97
N GLY A 232 -6.38 -19.68 15.98
CA GLY A 232 -6.51 -20.72 14.96
C GLY A 232 -5.16 -21.31 14.53
N LYS A 233 -5.16 -22.10 13.46
CA LYS A 233 -3.95 -22.69 12.88
C LYS A 233 -3.23 -21.66 12.01
N ASP A 234 -1.91 -21.75 11.90
CA ASP A 234 -1.12 -20.83 11.05
C ASP A 234 -1.63 -20.78 9.61
N ALA A 235 -2.10 -21.92 9.06
CA ALA A 235 -2.63 -22.01 7.71
C ALA A 235 -3.94 -21.23 7.47
N ASP A 236 -4.64 -20.86 8.55
CA ASP A 236 -5.88 -20.09 8.50
C ASP A 236 -5.65 -18.59 8.68
N PHE A 237 -4.40 -18.16 8.93
CA PHE A 237 -4.06 -16.77 9.19
C PHE A 237 -4.25 -15.89 7.94
N GLU A 238 -4.86 -14.72 8.14
CA GLU A 238 -5.06 -13.69 7.13
C GLU A 238 -4.50 -12.37 7.62
N PHE A 239 -3.52 -11.80 6.91
CA PHE A 239 -2.83 -10.60 7.36
C PHE A 239 -3.78 -9.40 7.45
N SER A 240 -4.52 -9.13 6.36
CA SER A 240 -5.52 -8.05 6.28
C SER A 240 -6.57 -8.17 7.38
N THR A 241 -7.20 -9.34 7.56
CA THR A 241 -8.19 -9.57 8.63
C THR A 241 -7.61 -9.31 10.03
N ALA A 242 -6.35 -9.70 10.28
CA ALA A 242 -5.72 -9.52 11.58
C ALA A 242 -5.35 -8.06 11.85
N TYR A 243 -4.82 -7.34 10.87
CA TYR A 243 -4.15 -6.04 11.06
C TYR A 243 -4.85 -4.83 10.46
N ALA A 244 -5.73 -5.04 9.48
CA ALA A 244 -6.55 -4.02 8.85
C ALA A 244 -7.99 -4.53 8.62
N PRO A 245 -8.76 -4.79 9.70
CA PRO A 245 -10.12 -5.30 9.57
C PRO A 245 -10.97 -4.37 8.69
N SER A 246 -11.49 -4.91 7.59
CA SER A 246 -12.26 -4.13 6.63
C SER A 246 -13.67 -3.81 7.15
N ASP A 247 -14.20 -2.65 6.77
CA ASP A 247 -15.60 -2.29 6.93
C ASP A 247 -16.27 -2.01 5.58
N PHE A 248 -17.53 -1.58 5.57
CA PHE A 248 -18.20 -1.25 4.32
C PHE A 248 -17.50 -0.11 3.57
N GLY A 249 -16.99 0.89 4.29
CA GLY A 249 -16.30 2.03 3.71
C GLY A 249 -15.01 1.63 3.01
N SER A 250 -14.19 0.78 3.63
CA SER A 250 -12.95 0.32 3.01
C SER A 250 -13.21 -0.64 1.85
N LEU A 251 -14.20 -1.53 1.95
CA LEU A 251 -14.56 -2.41 0.82
C LEU A 251 -15.14 -1.63 -0.37
N ARG A 252 -16.03 -0.67 -0.10
CA ARG A 252 -16.68 0.13 -1.15
C ARG A 252 -15.80 1.22 -1.72
N GLY A 253 -14.94 1.81 -0.90
CA GLY A 253 -14.06 2.93 -1.25
C GLY A 253 -12.67 2.49 -1.73
N CYS A 254 -12.14 1.36 -1.29
CA CYS A 254 -10.79 0.89 -1.62
C CYS A 254 -10.83 -0.34 -2.52
N ASP A 255 -11.38 -1.47 -2.06
CA ASP A 255 -11.43 -2.68 -2.88
C ASP A 255 -12.28 -2.50 -4.14
N ALA A 256 -13.33 -1.68 -4.12
CA ALA A 256 -14.08 -1.40 -5.35
C ALA A 256 -13.20 -0.75 -6.44
N ARG A 257 -12.27 0.15 -6.11
CA ARG A 257 -11.36 0.77 -7.09
C ARG A 257 -10.50 -0.28 -7.79
N VAL A 258 -9.95 -1.21 -7.00
CA VAL A 258 -9.17 -2.33 -7.54
C VAL A 258 -10.06 -3.30 -8.32
N TRP A 259 -11.29 -3.53 -7.87
CA TRP A 259 -12.26 -4.34 -8.60
C TRP A 259 -12.59 -3.72 -9.96
N SER A 260 -12.76 -2.39 -10.06
CA SER A 260 -13.02 -1.71 -11.34
C SER A 260 -11.88 -1.97 -12.33
N TYR A 261 -10.64 -1.85 -11.85
CA TYR A 261 -9.45 -2.20 -12.62
C TYR A 261 -9.46 -3.65 -13.09
N PHE A 262 -9.69 -4.61 -12.19
CA PHE A 262 -9.76 -6.01 -12.57
C PHE A 262 -10.89 -6.28 -13.55
N ASN A 263 -12.09 -5.75 -13.30
CA ASN A 263 -13.27 -5.92 -14.13
C ASN A 263 -13.06 -5.39 -15.56
N ARG A 264 -12.24 -4.36 -15.73
CA ARG A 264 -11.89 -3.83 -17.05
C ARG A 264 -11.10 -4.83 -17.91
N PHE A 265 -10.22 -5.62 -17.29
CA PHE A 265 -9.29 -6.50 -18.00
C PHE A 265 -9.52 -7.99 -17.76
N LYS A 266 -10.46 -8.36 -16.88
CA LYS A 266 -10.78 -9.73 -16.52
C LYS A 266 -12.28 -9.95 -16.50
N SER A 267 -12.75 -10.86 -17.35
CA SER A 267 -14.10 -11.42 -17.30
C SER A 267 -14.36 -12.20 -16.01
N GLY A 268 -15.61 -12.18 -15.56
CA GLY A 268 -16.07 -12.91 -14.38
C GLY A 268 -15.90 -12.16 -13.05
N MET A 269 -15.40 -10.91 -13.07
CA MET A 269 -15.22 -10.12 -11.85
C MET A 269 -16.53 -9.76 -11.14
N ASP A 270 -17.69 -9.89 -11.80
CA ASP A 270 -19.01 -9.77 -11.17
C ASP A 270 -19.21 -10.70 -9.97
N ALA A 271 -18.48 -11.83 -9.92
CA ALA A 271 -18.47 -12.75 -8.78
C ALA A 271 -18.09 -12.06 -7.45
N TYR A 272 -17.30 -10.98 -7.51
CA TYR A 272 -16.82 -10.23 -6.35
C TYR A 272 -17.65 -8.97 -6.02
N LEU A 273 -18.71 -8.67 -6.80
CA LEU A 273 -19.65 -7.59 -6.46
C LEU A 273 -20.21 -7.70 -5.03
N PRO A 274 -20.57 -8.89 -4.51
CA PRO A 274 -21.04 -9.00 -3.12
C PRO A 274 -19.97 -8.57 -2.10
N PHE A 275 -18.69 -8.85 -2.37
CA PHE A 275 -17.58 -8.50 -1.48
C PHE A 275 -17.38 -6.99 -1.38
N ILE A 276 -17.26 -6.30 -2.52
CA ILE A 276 -17.09 -4.83 -2.53
C ILE A 276 -18.37 -4.06 -2.16
N ARG A 277 -19.50 -4.75 -2.02
CA ARG A 277 -20.74 -4.23 -1.41
C ARG A 277 -20.84 -4.53 0.09
N GLY A 278 -19.80 -5.09 0.69
CA GLY A 278 -19.74 -5.39 2.12
C GLY A 278 -20.66 -6.53 2.57
N LYS A 279 -21.07 -7.43 1.66
CA LYS A 279 -21.88 -8.59 2.04
C LYS A 279 -21.03 -9.53 2.91
N LYS A 280 -21.47 -9.76 4.15
CA LYS A 280 -20.83 -10.72 5.06
C LYS A 280 -20.74 -12.11 4.44
N GLY A 281 -19.56 -12.74 4.55
CA GLY A 281 -19.30 -14.08 4.03
C GLY A 281 -19.20 -14.16 2.50
N ALA A 282 -19.11 -13.03 1.79
CA ALA A 282 -18.78 -13.03 0.37
C ALA A 282 -17.37 -13.58 0.14
N GLU A 283 -17.14 -14.11 -1.06
CA GLU A 283 -15.82 -14.53 -1.50
C GLU A 283 -14.89 -13.31 -1.58
N VAL A 284 -13.73 -13.41 -0.94
CA VAL A 284 -12.73 -12.34 -0.93
C VAL A 284 -12.11 -12.20 -2.31
N MET A 285 -12.03 -10.97 -2.81
CA MET A 285 -11.40 -10.70 -4.11
C MET A 285 -9.90 -11.01 -4.06
N PRO A 286 -9.35 -11.77 -5.03
CA PRO A 286 -7.96 -12.19 -5.01
C PRO A 286 -6.99 -11.01 -5.12
N LEU A 287 -5.78 -11.14 -4.57
CA LEU A 287 -4.76 -10.08 -4.61
C LEU A 287 -4.41 -9.68 -6.06
N TYR A 288 -4.37 -10.65 -6.97
CA TYR A 288 -4.05 -10.48 -8.38
C TYR A 288 -4.92 -11.37 -9.27
N VAL A 289 -5.06 -10.99 -10.54
CA VAL A 289 -5.75 -11.77 -11.57
C VAL A 289 -4.94 -11.79 -12.87
N LYS A 290 -5.08 -12.87 -13.66
CA LYS A 290 -4.54 -12.91 -15.02
C LYS A 290 -5.51 -12.21 -15.97
N PRO A 291 -5.13 -11.09 -16.61
CA PRO A 291 -6.02 -10.37 -17.51
C PRO A 291 -6.28 -11.19 -18.79
N ASP A 292 -7.41 -10.94 -19.44
CA ASP A 292 -7.83 -11.63 -20.67
C ASP A 292 -7.11 -11.09 -21.91
N ARG A 293 -6.44 -9.94 -21.79
CA ARG A 293 -5.54 -9.36 -22.80
C ARG A 293 -4.35 -8.68 -22.15
N LYS A 294 -3.31 -8.42 -22.95
CA LYS A 294 -2.18 -7.60 -22.52
C LYS A 294 -2.61 -6.14 -22.27
N ILE A 295 -1.93 -5.48 -21.33
CA ILE A 295 -2.21 -4.12 -20.87
C ILE A 295 -1.10 -3.16 -21.34
N SER A 296 -1.50 -2.03 -21.91
CA SER A 296 -0.60 -0.95 -22.31
C SER A 296 -0.49 0.13 -21.24
N VAL A 297 0.53 0.98 -21.32
CA VAL A 297 0.62 2.18 -20.46
C VAL A 297 -0.58 3.12 -20.64
N ARG A 298 -1.19 3.16 -21.83
CA ARG A 298 -2.40 3.98 -22.09
C ARG A 298 -3.62 3.43 -21.36
N ASP A 299 -3.77 2.10 -21.31
CA ASP A 299 -4.81 1.46 -20.51
C ASP A 299 -4.68 1.83 -19.03
N LEU A 300 -3.45 1.85 -18.49
CA LEU A 300 -3.21 2.27 -17.11
C LEU A 300 -3.52 3.75 -16.89
N GLN A 301 -3.16 4.63 -17.82
CA GLN A 301 -3.50 6.05 -17.73
C GLN A 301 -5.01 6.31 -17.73
N GLU A 302 -5.77 5.54 -18.51
CA GLU A 302 -7.24 5.58 -18.50
C GLU A 302 -7.80 5.07 -17.17
N MET A 303 -7.25 3.99 -16.64
CA MET A 303 -7.69 3.44 -15.35
C MET A 303 -7.39 4.34 -14.16
N MET A 304 -6.31 5.12 -14.20
CA MET A 304 -6.04 6.15 -13.18
C MET A 304 -7.05 7.31 -13.22
N ARG A 305 -7.96 7.34 -14.20
CA ARG A 305 -9.05 8.30 -14.36
C ARG A 305 -10.43 7.63 -14.31
N ASP A 306 -10.50 6.35 -13.95
CA ASP A 306 -11.75 5.60 -13.91
C ASP A 306 -12.58 6.03 -12.69
N HIS A 307 -13.85 6.32 -12.94
CA HIS A 307 -14.89 6.58 -11.95
C HIS A 307 -15.98 5.51 -12.03
N PHE A 308 -15.55 4.26 -12.23
CA PHE A 308 -16.40 3.09 -12.35
C PHE A 308 -17.29 3.06 -13.61
N GLU A 309 -16.90 3.75 -14.69
CA GLU A 309 -17.71 3.90 -15.90
C GLU A 309 -18.13 2.54 -16.47
N GLY A 310 -19.43 2.40 -16.77
CA GLY A 310 -19.99 1.16 -17.33
C GLY A 310 -20.25 0.05 -16.31
N THR A 311 -20.09 0.30 -15.01
CA THR A 311 -20.36 -0.67 -13.94
C THR A 311 -21.59 -0.28 -13.12
N PRO A 312 -22.07 -1.13 -12.19
CA PRO A 312 -23.12 -0.75 -11.23
C PRO A 312 -22.75 0.40 -10.27
N PHE A 313 -21.50 0.89 -10.31
CA PHE A 313 -20.98 1.96 -9.45
C PHE A 313 -20.64 3.23 -10.23
N ASP A 314 -20.97 3.27 -11.52
CA ASP A 314 -20.69 4.37 -12.45
C ASP A 314 -21.17 5.71 -11.90
N MET A 315 -20.23 6.54 -11.45
CA MET A 315 -20.52 7.82 -10.82
C MET A 315 -21.01 8.88 -11.82
N THR A 316 -20.86 8.64 -13.13
CA THR A 316 -21.35 9.56 -14.17
C THR A 316 -22.85 9.44 -14.41
N LYS A 317 -23.48 8.40 -13.84
CA LYS A 317 -24.90 8.09 -13.98
C LYS A 317 -25.69 8.25 -12.68
N ASP A 318 -25.05 8.62 -11.59
CA ASP A 318 -25.72 8.95 -10.34
C ASP A 318 -26.46 10.30 -10.53
N PRO A 319 -27.79 10.38 -10.29
CA PRO A 319 -28.61 11.56 -10.59
C PRO A 319 -28.27 12.84 -9.82
#